data_AF-A0A820THT3-F1
#
_entry.id   AF-A0A820THT3-F1
#
_cell.length_a   1.000
_cell.length_b   1.000
_cell.length_c   1.000
_cell.angle_alpha   90.00
_cell.angle_beta   90.00
_cell.angle_gamma   90.00
#
_symmetry.space_group_name_H-M   'P 1'
#
loop_
_entity.id
_entity.type
_entity.pdbx_description
1 polymer ?
#
loop_
_entity_poly.entity_id
_entity_poly.type
_entity_poly.pdbx_seq_one_letter_code
_entity_poly.pdbx_strand_id
1 'polypeptide(L)'
;MKPYSSLTIDRNEPDSDAIEMFCGQIPRTMSEHELRVFFEPYGRIYKLNILRDKHSGESKGCCFITYYTRQAALSAQNALHNLIILPGMHHAVQVKPADIENRNERKIFIGMISRSCNEYEIKELFIPFGTVEECTVLRDLNNRSRGCAFVTYLKRQSALNAIKTMHHSYTM
;
A
#
# COMPACT_ATOMS: atom_id res chain seq x y z
N MET A 1 -42.31 -27.99 18.97
CA MET A 1 -40.94 -27.95 18.42
C MET A 1 -40.62 -26.51 18.06
N LYS A 2 -39.74 -25.83 18.80
CA LYS A 2 -39.24 -24.50 18.43
C LYS A 2 -37.86 -24.69 17.76
N PRO A 3 -37.58 -24.03 16.63
CA PRO A 3 -36.32 -24.22 15.91
C PRO A 3 -35.16 -23.67 16.74
N TYR A 4 -34.03 -24.38 16.69
CA TYR A 4 -32.75 -23.96 17.25
C TYR A 4 -32.37 -22.59 16.66
N SER A 5 -32.37 -21.56 17.50
CA SER A 5 -31.70 -20.31 17.21
C SER A 5 -30.21 -20.60 17.10
N SER A 6 -29.66 -20.53 15.89
CA SER A 6 -28.23 -20.57 15.64
C SER A 6 -27.55 -19.51 16.52
N LEU A 7 -26.85 -19.97 17.56
CA LEU A 7 -25.96 -19.13 18.35
C LEU A 7 -24.89 -18.60 17.41
N THR A 8 -25.06 -17.37 16.93
CA THR A 8 -23.96 -16.63 16.31
C THR A 8 -22.95 -16.38 17.40
N ILE A 9 -21.94 -17.25 17.48
CA ILE A 9 -20.75 -17.02 18.29
C ILE A 9 -20.19 -15.69 17.79
N ASP A 10 -20.30 -14.65 18.62
CA ASP A 10 -19.71 -13.35 18.35
C ASP A 10 -18.20 -13.52 18.48
N ARG A 11 -17.58 -14.08 17.43
CA ARG A 11 -16.13 -14.25 17.35
C ARG A 11 -15.56 -12.84 17.32
N ASN A 12 -14.85 -12.47 18.38
CA ASN A 12 -14.21 -11.16 18.51
C ASN A 12 -12.89 -11.07 17.71
N GLU A 13 -12.62 -12.09 16.89
CA GLU A 13 -11.44 -12.22 16.04
C GLU A 13 -11.88 -12.38 14.58
N PRO A 14 -11.12 -11.82 13.63
CA PRO A 14 -11.39 -12.01 12.21
C PRO A 14 -11.10 -13.46 11.78
N ASP A 15 -11.65 -13.88 10.64
CA ASP A 15 -11.36 -15.17 10.04
C ASP A 15 -9.86 -15.33 9.77
N SER A 16 -9.36 -16.57 9.80
CA SER A 16 -7.93 -16.86 9.60
C SER A 16 -7.38 -16.42 8.25
N ASP A 17 -8.25 -16.23 7.26
CA ASP A 17 -7.92 -15.77 5.91
C ASP A 17 -8.29 -14.29 5.67
N ALA A 18 -8.68 -13.56 6.73
CA ALA A 18 -8.95 -12.15 6.65
C ALA A 18 -7.73 -11.37 6.16
N ILE A 19 -7.99 -10.34 5.36
CA ILE A 19 -6.96 -9.52 4.73
C ILE A 19 -7.16 -8.07 5.11
N GLU A 20 -6.04 -7.39 5.38
CA GLU A 20 -6.03 -5.93 5.47
C GLU A 20 -6.04 -5.36 4.05
N MET A 21 -6.87 -4.36 3.81
CA MET A 21 -7.01 -3.65 2.55
C MET A 21 -6.47 -2.23 2.70
N PHE A 22 -5.69 -1.79 1.73
CA PHE A 22 -5.36 -0.38 1.54
C PHE A 22 -6.50 0.31 0.78
N CYS A 23 -7.00 1.41 1.35
CA CYS A 23 -8.03 2.27 0.77
C CYS A 23 -7.45 3.67 0.52
N GLY A 24 -7.24 4.04 -0.74
CA GLY A 24 -6.69 5.33 -1.16
C GLY A 24 -7.69 6.21 -1.90
N GLN A 25 -7.28 7.45 -2.19
CA GLN A 25 -8.13 8.49 -2.78
C GLN A 25 -9.31 8.87 -1.87
N ILE A 26 -9.02 8.99 -0.58
CA ILE A 26 -9.96 9.41 0.45
C ILE A 26 -9.76 10.90 0.74
N PRO A 27 -10.82 11.72 0.85
CA PRO A 27 -10.72 13.09 1.30
C PRO A 27 -9.99 13.18 2.64
N ARG A 28 -9.00 14.07 2.74
CA ARG A 28 -8.18 14.24 3.97
C ARG A 28 -8.99 14.71 5.17
N THR A 29 -10.15 15.31 4.91
CA THR A 29 -11.10 15.80 5.91
C THR A 29 -11.98 14.69 6.49
N MET A 30 -12.08 13.54 5.83
CA MET A 30 -12.97 12.46 6.25
C MET A 30 -12.45 11.81 7.55
N SER A 31 -13.32 11.76 8.54
CA SER A 31 -13.07 11.18 9.86
C SER A 31 -13.14 9.65 9.85
N GLU A 32 -12.66 9.03 10.93
CA GLU A 32 -12.77 7.58 11.10
C GLU A 32 -14.22 7.11 11.18
N HIS A 33 -15.11 7.92 11.78
CA HIS A 33 -16.53 7.62 11.84
C HIS A 33 -17.17 7.62 10.46
N GLU A 34 -16.93 8.66 9.65
CA GLU A 34 -17.45 8.74 8.28
C GLU A 34 -16.92 7.60 7.40
N LEU A 35 -15.63 7.25 7.54
CA LEU A 35 -15.07 6.10 6.83
C LEU A 35 -15.71 4.79 7.28
N ARG A 36 -15.95 4.60 8.58
CA ARG A 36 -16.63 3.40 9.08
C ARG A 36 -18.03 3.28 8.48
N VAL A 37 -18.81 4.36 8.46
CA VAL A 37 -20.14 4.39 7.83
C VAL A 37 -20.06 4.13 6.32
N PHE A 38 -19.03 4.64 5.65
CA PHE A 38 -18.84 4.42 4.21
C PHE A 38 -18.53 2.95 3.87
N PHE A 39 -17.76 2.26 4.73
CA PHE A 39 -17.26 0.90 4.47
C PHE A 39 -18.08 -0.21 5.13
N GLU A 40 -18.90 0.08 6.15
CA GLU A 40 -19.73 -0.92 6.83
C GLU A 40 -20.75 -1.65 5.93
N PRO A 41 -21.30 -1.08 4.84
CA PRO A 41 -22.29 -1.78 4.01
C PRO A 41 -21.74 -3.05 3.35
N TYR A 42 -20.41 -3.17 3.24
CA TYR A 42 -19.74 -4.33 2.63
C TYR A 42 -19.43 -5.44 3.64
N GLY A 43 -19.52 -5.14 4.94
CA GLY A 43 -19.35 -6.11 6.00
C GLY A 43 -18.86 -5.50 7.32
N ARG A 44 -18.82 -6.33 8.37
CA ARG A 44 -18.36 -5.90 9.69
C ARG A 44 -16.86 -5.60 9.64
N ILE A 45 -16.51 -4.38 10.04
CA ILE A 45 -15.12 -3.91 10.12
C ILE A 45 -14.53 -4.32 11.46
N TYR A 46 -13.44 -5.10 11.42
CA TYR A 46 -12.62 -5.46 12.57
C TYR A 46 -11.71 -4.30 12.97
N LYS A 47 -11.00 -3.72 11.99
CA LYS A 47 -10.02 -2.65 12.22
C LYS A 47 -10.09 -1.61 11.11
N LEU A 48 -9.96 -0.34 11.48
CA LEU A 48 -9.83 0.80 10.57
C LEU A 48 -8.69 1.67 11.10
N ASN A 49 -7.77 2.08 10.24
CA ASN A 49 -6.66 2.95 10.61
C ASN A 49 -6.41 3.99 9.51
N ILE A 50 -6.59 5.27 9.81
CA ILE A 50 -6.28 6.37 8.88
C ILE A 50 -4.77 6.61 8.90
N LEU A 51 -4.13 6.58 7.72
CA LEU A 51 -2.71 6.92 7.64
C LEU A 51 -2.56 8.42 7.77
N ARG A 52 -1.76 8.83 8.75
CA ARG A 52 -1.47 10.24 9.04
C ARG A 52 0.01 10.54 8.85
N ASP A 53 0.32 11.79 8.53
CA ASP A 53 1.68 12.28 8.64
C ASP A 53 2.12 12.32 10.10
N LYS A 54 3.35 11.89 10.38
CA LYS A 54 3.86 11.76 11.76
C LYS A 54 4.16 13.12 12.41
N HIS A 55 4.42 14.15 11.60
CA HIS A 55 4.77 15.48 12.10
C HIS A 55 3.54 16.37 12.18
N SER A 56 2.74 16.44 11.12
CA SER A 56 1.55 17.31 11.10
C SER A 56 0.28 16.65 11.66
N GLY A 57 0.23 15.32 11.76
CA GLY A 57 -0.98 14.58 12.15
C GLY A 57 -2.09 14.55 11.08
N GLU A 58 -1.86 15.21 9.94
CA GLU A 58 -2.83 15.31 8.87
C GLU A 58 -3.02 13.97 8.16
N SER A 59 -4.25 13.70 7.73
CA SER A 59 -4.55 12.53 6.91
C SER A 59 -3.75 12.56 5.61
N LYS A 60 -3.18 11.42 5.23
CA LYS A 60 -2.53 11.20 3.94
C LYS A 60 -3.51 10.92 2.80
N GLY A 61 -4.82 10.95 3.08
CA GLY A 61 -5.87 10.65 2.11
C GLY A 61 -6.01 9.15 1.82
N CYS A 62 -5.67 8.32 2.81
CA CYS A 62 -5.81 6.88 2.74
C CYS A 62 -5.97 6.25 4.14
N CYS A 63 -6.52 5.05 4.18
CA CYS A 63 -6.68 4.24 5.38
C CYS A 63 -6.39 2.76 5.10
N PHE A 64 -6.17 1.99 6.16
CA PHE A 64 -6.24 0.55 6.14
C PHE A 64 -7.56 0.10 6.74
N ILE A 65 -8.16 -0.93 6.15
CA ILE A 65 -9.36 -1.58 6.68
C ILE A 65 -9.17 -3.09 6.72
N THR A 66 -9.54 -3.72 7.82
CA THR A 66 -9.62 -5.17 7.93
C THR A 66 -11.07 -5.51 8.27
N TYR A 67 -11.71 -6.31 7.42
CA TYR A 67 -13.02 -6.88 7.70
C TYR A 67 -12.88 -8.17 8.50
N TYR A 68 -13.95 -8.59 9.18
CA TYR A 68 -13.96 -9.90 9.83
C TYR A 68 -13.85 -11.06 8.83
N THR A 69 -14.34 -10.89 7.60
CA THR A 69 -14.32 -11.94 6.58
C THR A 69 -13.61 -11.46 5.32
N ARG A 70 -12.91 -12.38 4.65
CA ARG A 70 -12.31 -12.11 3.32
C ARG A 70 -13.37 -11.72 2.29
N GLN A 71 -14.55 -12.31 2.36
CA GLN A 71 -15.65 -12.02 1.43
C GLN A 71 -16.10 -10.56 1.51
N ALA A 72 -16.15 -9.97 2.71
CA ALA A 72 -16.48 -8.56 2.89
C ALA A 72 -15.42 -7.63 2.27
N ALA A 73 -14.14 -7.97 2.43
CA ALA A 73 -13.04 -7.23 1.80
C ALA A 73 -13.13 -7.25 0.26
N LEU A 74 -13.44 -8.41 -0.33
CA LEU A 74 -13.66 -8.54 -1.77
C LEU A 74 -14.92 -7.82 -2.25
N SER A 75 -16.00 -7.84 -1.45
CA SER A 75 -17.22 -7.08 -1.75
C SER A 75 -16.96 -5.58 -1.80
N ALA A 76 -16.23 -5.04 -0.81
CA ALA A 76 -15.82 -3.65 -0.78
C ALA A 76 -14.93 -3.30 -1.97
N GLN A 77 -13.96 -4.16 -2.31
CA GLN A 77 -13.12 -3.96 -3.49
C GLN A 77 -13.93 -3.88 -4.78
N ASN A 78 -14.82 -4.85 -5.02
CA ASN A 78 -15.62 -4.91 -6.24
C ASN A 78 -16.59 -3.73 -6.39
N ALA A 79 -17.08 -3.18 -5.27
CA ALA A 79 -18.04 -2.08 -5.29
C ALA A 79 -17.38 -0.69 -5.36
N LEU A 80 -16.14 -0.56 -4.89
CA LEU A 80 -15.51 0.75 -4.69
C LEU A 80 -14.32 1.00 -5.61
N HIS A 81 -13.49 -0.02 -5.85
CA HIS A 81 -12.21 0.15 -6.54
C HIS A 81 -12.43 0.62 -7.98
N ASN A 82 -11.89 1.80 -8.32
CA ASN A 82 -12.05 2.44 -9.63
C ASN A 82 -13.50 2.78 -10.03
N LEU A 83 -14.46 2.73 -9.10
CA LEU A 83 -15.88 2.96 -9.42
C LEU A 83 -16.45 4.23 -8.78
N ILE A 84 -16.10 4.51 -7.52
CA ILE A 84 -16.68 5.63 -6.76
C ILE A 84 -15.68 6.76 -6.62
N ILE A 85 -16.07 7.99 -6.97
CA ILE A 85 -15.29 9.21 -6.68
C ILE A 85 -15.93 9.90 -5.48
N LEU A 86 -15.17 10.08 -4.41
CA LEU A 86 -15.64 10.77 -3.21
C LEU A 86 -15.71 12.29 -3.43
N PRO A 87 -16.59 13.02 -2.70
CA PRO A 87 -16.70 14.47 -2.83
C PRO A 87 -15.34 15.17 -2.65
N GLY A 88 -14.99 16.05 -3.59
CA GLY A 88 -13.71 16.78 -3.58
C GLY A 88 -12.51 15.97 -4.09
N MET A 89 -12.69 14.73 -4.54
CA MET A 89 -11.63 13.94 -5.18
C MET A 89 -11.75 14.00 -6.71
N HIS A 90 -10.61 13.87 -7.39
CA HIS A 90 -10.53 13.80 -8.86
C HIS A 90 -10.29 12.38 -9.39
N HIS A 91 -10.09 11.41 -8.49
CA HIS A 91 -9.85 10.02 -8.83
C HIS A 91 -10.73 9.12 -7.98
N ALA A 92 -11.09 7.96 -8.54
CA ALA A 92 -11.91 6.98 -7.86
C ALA A 92 -11.15 6.31 -6.70
N VAL A 93 -11.92 5.89 -5.69
CA VAL A 93 -11.42 5.17 -4.51
C VAL A 93 -10.61 3.95 -4.97
N GLN A 94 -9.46 3.76 -4.32
CA GLN A 94 -8.55 2.65 -4.61
C GLN A 94 -8.64 1.65 -3.46
N VAL A 95 -9.25 0.49 -3.69
CA VAL A 95 -9.32 -0.59 -2.68
C VAL A 95 -8.55 -1.79 -3.19
N LYS A 96 -7.46 -2.14 -2.50
CA LYS A 96 -6.60 -3.27 -2.86
C LYS A 96 -6.06 -3.95 -1.60
N PRO A 97 -5.65 -5.23 -1.67
CA PRO A 97 -4.92 -5.86 -0.58
C PRO A 97 -3.76 -4.96 -0.12
N ALA A 98 -3.64 -4.77 1.18
CA ALA A 98 -2.53 -4.03 1.75
C ALA A 98 -1.22 -4.81 1.49
N ASP A 99 -0.17 -4.09 1.13
CA ASP A 99 1.18 -4.63 1.23
C ASP A 99 1.52 -4.76 2.71
N ILE A 100 1.23 -5.93 3.30
CA ILE A 100 1.46 -6.24 4.72
C ILE A 100 2.96 -6.16 5.06
N GLU A 101 3.83 -6.48 4.11
CA GLU A 101 5.24 -6.19 4.23
C GLU A 101 5.46 -4.70 3.95
N ASN A 102 5.85 -3.98 5.00
CA ASN A 102 6.21 -2.56 4.97
C ASN A 102 7.06 -2.27 3.73
N ARG A 103 6.45 -1.76 2.66
CA ARG A 103 7.11 -1.59 1.36
C ARG A 103 8.40 -0.79 1.48
N ASN A 104 8.44 0.12 2.46
CA ASN A 104 9.62 0.91 2.82
C ASN A 104 10.84 0.05 3.22
N GLU A 105 10.62 -1.11 3.82
CA GLU A 105 11.67 -2.04 4.22
C GLU A 105 12.23 -2.86 3.04
N ARG A 106 11.51 -2.90 1.93
CA ARG A 106 11.93 -3.54 0.67
C ARG A 106 12.37 -2.53 -0.38
N LYS A 107 12.19 -1.24 -0.10
CA LYS A 107 12.49 -0.14 -1.01
C LYS A 107 13.81 0.50 -0.64
N ILE A 108 14.74 0.51 -1.60
CA ILE A 108 16.05 1.12 -1.47
C ILE A 108 16.11 2.39 -2.32
N PHE A 109 16.81 3.40 -1.80
CA PHE A 109 17.17 4.60 -2.55
C PHE A 109 18.57 4.42 -3.12
N ILE A 110 18.72 4.70 -4.41
CA ILE A 110 19.97 4.61 -5.15
C ILE A 110 20.33 6.02 -5.58
N GLY A 111 21.36 6.60 -4.95
CA GLY A 111 21.88 7.92 -5.30
C GLY A 111 23.10 7.82 -6.24
N MET A 112 23.52 8.98 -6.75
CA MET A 112 24.72 9.12 -7.57
C MET A 112 24.72 8.25 -8.84
N ILE A 113 23.56 8.03 -9.43
CA ILE A 113 23.46 7.38 -10.75
C ILE A 113 23.67 8.41 -11.85
N SER A 114 24.21 7.99 -12.99
CA SER A 114 24.30 8.86 -14.16
C SER A 114 22.92 9.41 -14.53
N ARG A 115 22.86 10.67 -14.95
CA ARG A 115 21.61 11.30 -15.41
C ARG A 115 21.09 10.71 -16.72
N SER A 116 21.92 9.97 -17.45
CA SER A 116 21.51 9.19 -18.62
C SER A 116 20.88 7.84 -18.24
N CYS A 117 21.08 7.36 -17.01
CA CYS A 117 20.59 6.05 -16.60
C CYS A 117 19.05 6.02 -16.58
N ASN A 118 18.51 4.96 -17.17
CA ASN A 118 17.08 4.69 -17.17
C ASN A 118 16.71 3.54 -16.22
N GLU A 119 15.41 3.35 -16.04
CA GLU A 119 14.83 2.35 -15.16
C GLU A 119 15.25 0.91 -15.54
N TYR A 120 15.45 0.63 -16.83
CA TYR A 120 15.87 -0.69 -17.31
C TYR A 120 17.31 -1.00 -16.90
N GLU A 121 18.25 -0.08 -17.12
CA GLU A 121 19.66 -0.26 -16.73
C GLU A 121 19.82 -0.44 -15.23
N ILE A 122 19.08 0.34 -14.43
CA ILE A 122 19.08 0.21 -12.98
C ILE A 122 18.47 -1.12 -12.57
N LYS A 123 17.38 -1.55 -13.21
CA LYS A 123 16.78 -2.85 -12.91
C LYS A 123 17.77 -3.99 -13.16
N GLU A 124 18.45 -3.99 -14.32
CA GLU A 124 19.47 -4.99 -14.66
C GLU A 124 20.60 -5.05 -13.62
N LEU A 125 21.07 -3.91 -13.13
CA LEU A 125 22.09 -3.83 -12.08
C LEU A 125 21.65 -4.47 -10.75
N PHE A 126 20.34 -4.47 -10.46
CA PHE A 126 19.81 -4.86 -9.16
C PHE A 126 19.08 -6.22 -9.16
N ILE A 127 18.78 -6.81 -10.33
CA ILE A 127 18.26 -8.18 -10.46
C ILE A 127 19.10 -9.24 -9.70
N PRO A 128 20.46 -9.18 -9.68
CA PRO A 128 21.26 -10.18 -8.97
C PRO A 128 21.00 -10.28 -7.46
N PHE A 129 20.45 -9.23 -6.83
CA PHE A 129 20.16 -9.24 -5.39
C PHE A 129 18.75 -9.76 -5.07
N GLY A 130 17.87 -9.87 -6.08
CA GLY A 130 16.55 -10.48 -5.96
C GLY A 130 15.52 -9.95 -6.96
N THR A 131 14.30 -10.47 -6.85
CA THR A 131 13.18 -10.07 -7.72
C THR A 131 12.77 -8.62 -7.45
N VAL A 132 13.00 -7.76 -8.44
CA VAL A 132 12.59 -6.35 -8.43
C VAL A 132 11.10 -6.25 -8.78
N GLU A 133 10.33 -5.72 -7.83
CA GLU A 133 8.89 -5.42 -7.97
C GLU A 133 8.69 -4.10 -8.73
N GLU A 134 9.44 -3.06 -8.38
CA GLU A 134 9.35 -1.73 -9.01
C GLU A 134 10.73 -1.08 -9.10
N CYS A 135 11.01 -0.36 -10.18
CA CYS A 135 12.18 0.50 -10.34
C CYS A 135 11.74 1.84 -10.97
N THR A 136 12.09 2.96 -10.31
CA THR A 136 11.63 4.30 -10.69
C THR A 136 12.78 5.30 -10.59
N VAL A 137 13.15 5.95 -11.70
CA VAL A 137 14.12 7.05 -11.70
C VAL A 137 13.42 8.33 -11.28
N LEU A 138 13.98 9.06 -10.31
CA LEU A 138 13.42 10.35 -9.91
C LEU A 138 13.80 11.40 -10.96
N ARG A 139 12.78 12.07 -11.50
CA ARG A 139 12.93 13.12 -12.51
C ARG A 139 12.44 14.48 -11.99
N ASP A 140 12.97 15.55 -12.55
CA ASP A 140 12.49 16.92 -12.31
C ASP A 140 11.19 17.20 -13.11
N LEU A 141 10.63 18.40 -12.95
CA LEU A 141 9.41 18.83 -13.68
C LEU A 141 9.59 18.85 -15.21
N ASN A 142 10.84 18.88 -15.69
CA ASN A 142 11.20 18.86 -17.10
C ASN A 142 11.57 17.44 -17.56
N ASN A 143 11.20 16.41 -16.80
CA ASN A 143 11.53 14.99 -17.03
C ASN A 143 13.03 14.63 -17.05
N ARG A 144 13.91 15.50 -16.54
CA ARG A 144 15.35 15.22 -16.45
C ARG A 144 15.66 14.43 -15.19
N SER A 145 16.51 13.41 -15.32
CA SER A 145 16.92 12.59 -14.18
C SER A 145 17.60 13.44 -13.10
N ARG A 146 17.22 13.21 -11.84
CA ARG A 146 17.82 13.81 -10.66
C ARG A 146 19.10 13.09 -10.22
N GLY A 147 19.54 12.07 -10.96
CA GLY A 147 20.69 11.25 -10.59
C GLY A 147 20.42 10.33 -9.41
N CYS A 148 19.15 9.94 -9.23
CA CYS A 148 18.75 8.97 -8.21
C CYS A 148 17.51 8.17 -8.64
N ALA A 149 17.34 7.00 -8.03
CA ALA A 149 16.23 6.09 -8.28
C ALA A 149 15.77 5.40 -6.99
N PHE A 150 14.57 4.82 -7.06
CA PHE A 150 14.07 3.86 -6.10
C PHE A 150 13.95 2.49 -6.74
N VAL A 151 14.41 1.46 -6.02
CA VAL A 151 14.16 0.06 -6.36
C VAL A 151 13.42 -0.59 -5.20
N THR A 152 12.30 -1.25 -5.48
CA THR A 152 11.54 -2.02 -4.50
C THR A 152 11.64 -3.49 -4.84
N TYR A 153 12.07 -4.30 -3.87
CA TYR A 153 12.12 -5.75 -4.00
C TYR A 153 10.83 -6.41 -3.54
N LEU A 154 10.62 -7.63 -4.01
CA LEU A 154 9.56 -8.51 -3.50
C LEU A 154 9.85 -8.97 -2.05
N LYS A 155 11.13 -9.08 -1.67
CA LYS A 155 11.56 -9.56 -0.34
C LYS A 155 12.46 -8.55 0.34
N ARG A 156 12.27 -8.35 1.66
CA ARG A 156 13.14 -7.51 2.50
C ARG A 156 14.61 -7.94 2.43
N GLN A 157 14.90 -9.25 2.42
CA GLN A 157 16.27 -9.74 2.38
C GLN A 157 17.02 -9.30 1.10
N SER A 158 16.33 -9.18 -0.03
CA SER A 158 16.93 -8.69 -1.27
C SER A 158 17.35 -7.22 -1.18
N ALA A 159 16.54 -6.38 -0.52
CA ALA A 159 16.90 -5.00 -0.23
C ALA A 159 18.15 -4.92 0.67
N LEU A 160 18.21 -5.73 1.72
CA LEU A 160 19.37 -5.78 2.63
C LEU A 160 20.64 -6.26 1.92
N ASN A 161 20.53 -7.28 1.07
CA ASN A 161 21.67 -7.80 0.29
C ASN A 161 22.19 -6.75 -0.71
N ALA A 162 21.27 -6.05 -1.39
CA ALA A 162 21.63 -4.97 -2.31
C ALA A 162 22.35 -3.83 -1.59
N ILE A 163 21.83 -3.37 -0.44
CA ILE A 163 22.50 -2.34 0.39
C ILE A 163 23.88 -2.84 0.82
N LYS A 164 23.97 -4.06 1.38
CA LYS A 164 25.25 -4.60 1.87
C LYS A 164 26.32 -4.68 0.78
N THR A 165 25.93 -4.96 -0.47
CA THR A 165 26.87 -5.17 -1.58
C THR A 165 27.18 -3.89 -2.35
N MET A 166 26.18 -3.00 -2.50
CA MET A 166 26.28 -1.81 -3.36
C MET A 166 26.52 -0.50 -2.59
N HIS A 167 26.34 -0.49 -1.28
CA HIS A 167 26.63 0.70 -0.48
C HIS A 167 28.14 0.94 -0.43
N HIS A 168 28.59 2.02 -1.07
CA HIS A 168 30.00 2.45 -1.25
C HIS A 168 30.84 1.73 -2.31
N SER A 169 30.30 0.78 -3.09
CA SER A 169 31.13 -0.03 -4.00
C SER A 169 31.27 0.49 -5.44
N TYR A 170 30.48 1.48 -5.87
CA TYR A 170 30.59 2.02 -7.23
C TYR A 170 30.44 3.54 -7.29
N THR A 171 31.49 4.20 -7.75
CA THR A 171 31.42 5.54 -8.35
C THR A 171 31.52 5.31 -9.86
N MET A 172 30.43 5.54 -10.60
CA MET A 172 30.41 5.56 -12.06
C MET A 172 30.58 6.99 -12.56
#